data_AF-A0A6N4DGG9-F1
#
_entry.id   AF-A0A6N4DGG9-F1
#
_cell.length_a   1.000
_cell.length_b   1.000
_cell.length_c   1.000
_cell.angle_alpha   90.00
_cell.angle_beta   90.00
_cell.angle_gamma   90.00
#
_symmetry.space_group_name_H-M   'P 1'
#
loop_
_entity.id
_entity.type
_entity.pdbx_description
1 polymer ?
#
loop_
_entity_poly.entity_id
_entity_poly.type
_entity_poly.pdbx_seq_one_letter_code
_entity_poly.pdbx_strand_id
1 'polypeptide(L)'
;GHRAGLVPGDSDILVIARQLHEGNALAGVLLHAGGSYHCETDAEKAAAAEVERQAAVRTAESIRAEGMQVSMVSVGSTPTAHYAENLEGVTEVRAGVYVFQDLVMAGIHVCALEDIAIGVVATVIGHRPDKGWILCDAGWMALSRDRGTAKQAVDQGYGVVTALDGEVYPDLIVANTSQEHGVMMLREGSEAALPDLPIGTKICVLPNHACATASQFEEYVVSDDRHTQATRWSRINGW
;
A
#
# COMPACT_ATOMS: atom_id res chain seq x y z
N GLY A 1 -14.91 -11.12 -2.49
CA GLY A 1 -14.29 -9.78 -2.34
C GLY A 1 -15.38 -8.72 -2.36
N HIS A 2 -15.09 -7.50 -1.88
CA HIS A 2 -16.08 -6.41 -1.76
C HIS A 2 -16.13 -5.45 -2.98
N ARG A 3 -15.54 -5.84 -4.12
CA ARG A 3 -15.45 -5.00 -5.33
C ARG A 3 -16.14 -5.70 -6.51
N ALA A 4 -15.75 -5.37 -7.73
CA ALA A 4 -16.27 -6.00 -8.94
C ALA A 4 -15.93 -7.50 -9.03
N GLY A 5 -16.60 -8.18 -9.96
CA GLY A 5 -16.45 -9.60 -10.23
C GLY A 5 -17.67 -10.40 -9.79
N LEU A 6 -17.86 -11.57 -10.40
CA LEU A 6 -18.90 -12.52 -10.01
C LEU A 6 -18.49 -13.27 -8.76
N VAL A 7 -19.47 -13.71 -7.98
CA VAL A 7 -19.23 -14.55 -6.81
C VAL A 7 -18.87 -15.97 -7.28
N PRO A 8 -17.88 -16.65 -6.69
CA PRO A 8 -17.60 -18.05 -7.02
C PRO A 8 -18.85 -18.92 -6.92
N GLY A 9 -19.17 -19.65 -7.99
CA GLY A 9 -20.38 -20.49 -8.09
C GLY A 9 -21.60 -19.80 -8.71
N ASP A 10 -21.50 -18.51 -9.05
CA ASP A 10 -22.52 -17.81 -9.85
C ASP A 10 -22.66 -18.47 -11.24
N SER A 11 -23.89 -18.77 -11.65
CA SER A 11 -24.19 -19.38 -12.94
C SER A 11 -23.72 -18.53 -14.13
N ASP A 12 -23.69 -17.20 -13.96
CA ASP A 12 -23.27 -16.28 -15.01
C ASP A 12 -21.80 -16.44 -15.38
N ILE A 13 -20.97 -17.01 -14.49
CA ILE A 13 -19.56 -17.33 -14.80
C ILE A 13 -19.48 -18.22 -16.03
N LEU A 14 -20.29 -19.28 -16.10
CA LEU A 14 -20.23 -20.24 -17.21
C LEU A 14 -20.83 -19.64 -18.48
N VAL A 15 -21.85 -18.78 -18.35
CA VAL A 15 -22.44 -18.05 -19.49
C VAL A 15 -21.39 -17.13 -20.13
N ILE A 16 -20.71 -16.32 -19.33
CA ILE A 16 -19.67 -15.40 -19.80
C ILE A 16 -18.47 -16.19 -20.36
N ALA A 17 -18.02 -17.23 -19.66
CA ALA A 17 -16.91 -18.05 -20.11
C ALA A 17 -17.19 -18.69 -21.48
N ARG A 18 -18.40 -19.18 -21.71
CA ARG A 18 -18.80 -19.77 -23.00
C ARG A 18 -18.76 -18.77 -24.14
N GLN A 19 -19.31 -17.57 -23.92
CA GLN A 19 -19.27 -16.48 -24.91
C GLN A 19 -17.83 -16.09 -25.26
N LEU A 20 -16.96 -15.96 -24.25
CA LEU A 20 -15.55 -15.65 -24.46
C LEU A 20 -14.81 -16.80 -25.14
N HIS A 21 -15.13 -18.05 -24.82
CA HIS A 21 -14.51 -19.22 -25.42
C HIS A 21 -14.84 -19.33 -26.92
N GLU A 22 -16.11 -19.17 -27.28
CA GLU A 22 -16.56 -19.14 -28.69
C GLU A 22 -15.88 -18.02 -29.49
N GLY A 23 -15.58 -16.89 -28.82
CA GLY A 23 -14.81 -15.78 -29.39
C GLY A 23 -13.28 -15.93 -29.34
N ASN A 24 -12.74 -17.05 -28.87
CA ASN A 24 -11.30 -17.26 -28.60
C ASN A 24 -10.66 -16.18 -27.69
N ALA A 25 -11.46 -15.62 -26.78
CA ALA A 25 -11.07 -14.54 -25.86
C ALA A 25 -11.01 -14.99 -24.39
N LEU A 26 -11.31 -16.26 -24.09
CA LEU A 26 -11.22 -16.80 -22.74
C LEU A 26 -9.75 -17.15 -22.40
N ALA A 27 -9.06 -16.25 -21.70
CA ALA A 27 -7.71 -16.51 -21.19
C ALA A 27 -7.73 -17.27 -19.85
N GLY A 28 -8.64 -16.87 -18.96
CA GLY A 28 -8.84 -17.53 -17.67
C GLY A 28 -9.54 -16.67 -16.64
N VAL A 29 -9.22 -16.89 -15.36
CA VAL A 29 -9.89 -16.24 -14.23
C VAL A 29 -8.92 -15.40 -13.41
N LEU A 30 -9.44 -14.32 -12.85
CA LEU A 30 -8.69 -13.40 -12.02
C LEU A 30 -9.46 -13.10 -10.74
N LEU A 31 -8.78 -13.17 -9.60
CA LEU A 31 -9.32 -12.76 -8.31
C LEU A 31 -8.34 -11.83 -7.59
N HIS A 32 -8.88 -10.90 -6.80
CA HIS A 32 -8.12 -9.99 -5.95
C HIS A 32 -8.78 -9.91 -4.57
N ALA A 33 -8.14 -10.48 -3.57
CA ALA A 33 -8.60 -10.49 -2.20
C ALA A 33 -8.28 -9.19 -1.45
N GLY A 34 -8.82 -8.06 -1.91
CA GLY A 34 -8.62 -6.76 -1.25
C GLY A 34 -9.13 -6.67 0.20
N GLY A 35 -9.89 -7.67 0.68
CA GLY A 35 -10.22 -7.80 2.10
C GLY A 35 -9.00 -8.04 3.00
N SER A 36 -7.89 -8.52 2.44
CA SER A 36 -6.65 -8.83 3.18
C SER A 36 -6.01 -7.60 3.85
N TYR A 37 -6.37 -6.39 3.43
CA TYR A 37 -5.94 -5.13 4.05
C TYR A 37 -6.58 -4.88 5.43
N HIS A 38 -7.56 -5.69 5.83
CA HIS A 38 -8.21 -5.62 7.13
C HIS A 38 -7.84 -6.81 8.03
N CYS A 39 -6.93 -7.69 7.60
CA CYS A 39 -6.43 -8.79 8.41
C CYS A 39 -5.33 -8.27 9.34
N GLU A 40 -5.47 -8.50 10.64
CA GLU A 40 -4.52 -7.99 11.64
C GLU A 40 -3.45 -9.04 11.95
N THR A 41 -3.80 -10.32 11.91
CA THR A 41 -2.90 -11.42 12.25
C THR A 41 -2.38 -12.16 11.03
N ASP A 42 -1.26 -12.86 11.19
CA ASP A 42 -0.65 -13.67 10.12
C ASP A 42 -1.55 -14.82 9.70
N ALA A 43 -2.23 -15.44 10.68
CA ALA A 43 -3.20 -16.50 10.43
C ALA A 43 -4.39 -16.02 9.59
N GLU A 44 -4.90 -14.81 9.84
CA GLU A 44 -5.98 -14.23 9.02
C GLU A 44 -5.51 -13.95 7.59
N LYS A 45 -4.29 -13.42 7.42
CA LYS A 45 -3.70 -13.17 6.10
C LYS A 45 -3.49 -14.46 5.31
N ALA A 46 -2.98 -15.52 5.95
CA ALA A 46 -2.83 -16.85 5.35
C ALA A 46 -4.20 -17.47 4.99
N ALA A 47 -5.18 -17.38 5.88
CA ALA A 47 -6.54 -17.84 5.60
C ALA A 47 -7.18 -17.08 4.42
N ALA A 48 -6.99 -15.76 4.35
CA ALA A 48 -7.46 -14.96 3.23
C ALA A 48 -6.79 -15.36 1.90
N ALA A 49 -5.49 -15.66 1.92
CA ALA A 49 -4.75 -16.14 0.76
C ALA A 49 -5.27 -17.51 0.28
N GLU A 50 -5.53 -18.45 1.20
CA GLU A 50 -6.08 -19.76 0.83
C GLU A 50 -7.51 -19.65 0.30
N VAL A 51 -8.36 -18.81 0.90
CA VAL A 51 -9.71 -18.55 0.39
C VAL A 51 -9.65 -17.94 -1.03
N GLU A 52 -8.72 -17.02 -1.27
CA GLU A 52 -8.48 -16.43 -2.59
C GLU A 52 -8.08 -17.49 -3.62
N ARG A 53 -7.06 -18.29 -3.31
CA ARG A 53 -6.55 -19.36 -4.16
C ARG A 53 -7.65 -20.37 -4.49
N GLN A 54 -8.31 -20.91 -3.47
CA GLN A 54 -9.35 -21.91 -3.65
C GLN A 54 -10.51 -21.40 -4.49
N ALA A 55 -10.94 -20.14 -4.28
CA ALA A 55 -12.00 -19.54 -5.08
C ALA A 55 -11.61 -19.48 -6.56
N ALA A 56 -10.43 -18.95 -6.88
CA ALA A 56 -9.95 -18.85 -8.25
C ALA A 56 -9.77 -20.22 -8.92
N VAL A 57 -9.15 -21.17 -8.22
CA VAL A 57 -8.91 -22.53 -8.74
C VAL A 57 -10.23 -23.26 -9.00
N ARG A 58 -11.16 -23.26 -8.04
CA ARG A 58 -12.47 -23.91 -8.23
C ARG A 58 -13.26 -23.30 -9.38
N THR A 59 -13.19 -21.98 -9.56
CA THR A 59 -13.84 -21.31 -10.70
C THR A 59 -13.19 -21.71 -12.02
N ALA A 60 -11.86 -21.82 -12.08
CA ALA A 60 -11.17 -22.30 -13.27
C ALA A 60 -11.53 -23.77 -13.59
N GLU A 61 -11.60 -24.62 -12.56
CA GLU A 61 -11.99 -26.02 -12.69
C GLU A 61 -13.43 -26.19 -13.17
N SER A 62 -14.38 -25.38 -12.69
CA SER A 62 -15.77 -25.44 -13.16
C SER A 62 -15.90 -25.06 -14.63
N ILE A 63 -15.13 -24.09 -15.09
CA ILE A 63 -15.07 -23.72 -16.51
C ILE A 63 -14.42 -24.84 -17.34
N ARG A 64 -13.34 -25.45 -16.85
CA ARG A 64 -12.66 -26.58 -17.52
C ARG A 64 -13.55 -27.82 -17.63
N ALA A 65 -14.40 -28.06 -16.63
CA ALA A 65 -15.35 -29.18 -16.63
C ALA A 65 -16.38 -29.09 -17.77
N GLU A 66 -16.66 -27.89 -18.28
CA GLU A 66 -17.50 -27.64 -19.46
C GLU A 66 -16.73 -27.83 -20.79
N GLY A 67 -15.49 -28.32 -20.75
CA GLY A 67 -14.65 -28.54 -21.93
C GLY A 67 -13.95 -27.29 -22.47
N MET A 68 -14.07 -26.14 -21.78
CA MET A 68 -13.42 -24.89 -22.17
C MET A 68 -11.98 -24.83 -21.66
N GLN A 69 -11.06 -24.32 -22.48
CA GLN A 69 -9.68 -24.12 -22.06
C GLN A 69 -9.55 -22.89 -21.16
N VAL A 70 -8.88 -23.06 -20.01
CA VAL A 70 -8.51 -21.99 -19.08
C VAL A 70 -7.01 -22.08 -18.85
N SER A 71 -6.28 -21.15 -19.46
CA SER A 71 -4.81 -21.12 -19.40
C SER A 71 -4.27 -20.37 -18.19
N MET A 72 -5.06 -19.48 -17.60
CA MET A 72 -4.64 -18.59 -16.53
C MET A 72 -5.55 -18.69 -15.30
N VAL A 73 -4.94 -18.80 -14.13
CA VAL A 73 -5.58 -18.64 -12.82
C VAL A 73 -4.74 -17.63 -12.04
N SER A 74 -5.25 -16.41 -11.96
CA SER A 74 -4.51 -15.25 -11.48
C SER A 74 -5.06 -14.76 -10.16
N VAL A 75 -4.24 -14.73 -9.11
CA VAL A 75 -4.64 -14.26 -7.76
C VAL A 75 -3.71 -13.15 -7.29
N GLY A 76 -4.07 -12.49 -6.20
CA GLY A 76 -3.08 -11.79 -5.40
C GLY A 76 -3.46 -10.37 -5.01
N SER A 77 -2.95 -10.04 -3.84
CA SER A 77 -2.75 -8.73 -3.26
C SER A 77 -1.37 -8.76 -2.58
N THR A 78 -0.76 -7.63 -2.25
CA THR A 78 0.51 -7.66 -1.50
C THR A 78 0.41 -8.49 -0.21
N PRO A 79 -0.63 -8.34 0.65
CA PRO A 79 -0.75 -9.18 1.84
C PRO A 79 -0.93 -10.66 1.52
N THR A 80 -1.85 -11.04 0.61
CA THR A 80 -2.06 -12.46 0.30
C THR A 80 -0.86 -13.11 -0.39
N ALA A 81 -0.09 -12.35 -1.18
CA ALA A 81 1.12 -12.85 -1.80
C ALA A 81 2.24 -13.17 -0.78
N HIS A 82 2.34 -12.42 0.32
CA HIS A 82 3.34 -12.67 1.37
C HIS A 82 2.98 -13.86 2.27
N TYR A 83 1.69 -14.15 2.43
CA TYR A 83 1.18 -15.13 3.39
C TYR A 83 0.56 -16.39 2.74
N ALA A 84 0.61 -16.52 1.42
CA ALA A 84 0.16 -17.73 0.74
C ALA A 84 1.09 -18.92 1.06
N GLU A 85 0.56 -19.93 1.74
CA GLU A 85 1.29 -21.18 2.07
C GLU A 85 1.24 -22.20 0.93
N ASN A 86 0.24 -22.09 0.04
CA ASN A 86 0.02 -22.95 -1.11
C ASN A 86 -0.45 -22.11 -2.30
N LEU A 87 0.03 -22.44 -3.50
CA LEU A 87 -0.38 -21.82 -4.77
C LEU A 87 -0.69 -22.87 -5.85
N GLU A 88 -0.92 -24.14 -5.46
CA GLU A 88 -1.31 -25.18 -6.41
C GLU A 88 -2.57 -24.76 -7.19
N GLY A 89 -2.51 -24.93 -8.51
CA GLY A 89 -3.57 -24.54 -9.44
C GLY A 89 -3.55 -23.05 -9.86
N VAL A 90 -2.76 -22.21 -9.20
CA VAL A 90 -2.53 -20.81 -9.60
C VAL A 90 -1.40 -20.74 -10.62
N THR A 91 -1.56 -19.90 -11.64
CA THR A 91 -0.55 -19.72 -12.69
C THR A 91 0.27 -18.44 -12.51
N GLU A 92 -0.29 -17.43 -11.84
CA GLU A 92 0.40 -16.17 -11.56
C GLU A 92 -0.13 -15.51 -10.28
N VAL A 93 0.76 -14.77 -9.60
CA VAL A 93 0.45 -13.96 -8.42
C VAL A 93 0.72 -12.50 -8.74
N ARG A 94 -0.23 -11.63 -8.39
CA ARG A 94 -0.15 -10.19 -8.60
C ARG A 94 0.04 -9.47 -7.27
N ALA A 95 1.10 -8.69 -7.16
CA ALA A 95 1.38 -7.79 -6.06
C ALA A 95 1.89 -6.45 -6.63
N GLY A 96 1.66 -5.36 -5.90
CA GLY A 96 1.96 -4.02 -6.40
C GLY A 96 2.72 -3.17 -5.38
N VAL A 97 2.03 -2.83 -4.28
CA VAL A 97 2.59 -1.93 -3.26
C VAL A 97 3.88 -2.45 -2.62
N TYR A 98 4.12 -3.77 -2.66
CA TYR A 98 5.31 -4.40 -2.06
C TYR A 98 6.65 -3.85 -2.56
N VAL A 99 6.68 -3.24 -3.76
CA VAL A 99 7.89 -2.62 -4.31
C VAL A 99 8.39 -1.45 -3.45
N PHE A 100 7.46 -0.79 -2.75
CA PHE A 100 7.77 0.31 -1.83
C PHE A 100 7.39 0.01 -0.38
N GLN A 101 6.38 -0.83 -0.16
CA GLN A 101 5.61 -0.91 1.08
C GLN A 101 5.03 0.45 1.49
N ASP A 102 4.34 0.49 2.63
CA ASP A 102 3.86 1.73 3.25
C ASP A 102 3.40 1.46 4.70
N LEU A 103 2.97 2.51 5.39
CA LEU A 103 2.53 2.40 6.77
C LEU A 103 1.25 1.57 6.93
N VAL A 104 0.38 1.47 5.92
CA VAL A 104 -0.77 0.55 5.97
C VAL A 104 -0.27 -0.89 5.98
N MET A 105 0.70 -1.26 5.13
CA MET A 105 1.34 -2.58 5.13
C MET A 105 2.06 -2.88 6.44
N ALA A 106 2.79 -1.90 7.00
CA ALA A 106 3.43 -2.04 8.30
C ALA A 106 2.41 -2.22 9.44
N GLY A 107 1.29 -1.50 9.38
CA GLY A 107 0.20 -1.57 10.35
C GLY A 107 -0.58 -2.89 10.35
N ILE A 108 -0.47 -3.71 9.30
CA ILE A 108 -0.98 -5.09 9.24
C ILE A 108 0.15 -6.14 9.31
N HIS A 109 1.36 -5.70 9.66
CA HIS A 109 2.55 -6.53 9.87
C HIS A 109 3.05 -7.28 8.61
N VAL A 110 2.76 -6.76 7.41
CA VAL A 110 3.32 -7.32 6.15
C VAL A 110 4.79 -6.93 5.97
N CYS A 111 5.21 -5.81 6.55
CA CYS A 111 6.59 -5.31 6.52
C CYS A 111 6.93 -4.57 7.81
N ALA A 112 8.21 -4.32 8.04
CA ALA A 112 8.68 -3.39 9.06
C ALA A 112 8.68 -1.94 8.53
N LEU A 113 8.95 -0.95 9.38
CA LEU A 113 9.07 0.44 8.93
C LEU A 113 10.31 0.63 8.06
N GLU A 114 11.37 -0.11 8.35
CA GLU A 114 12.66 -0.05 7.66
C GLU A 114 12.57 -0.65 6.24
N ASP A 115 11.54 -1.43 5.96
CA ASP A 115 11.26 -1.98 4.62
C ASP A 115 10.57 -0.95 3.70
N ILE A 116 10.12 0.19 4.23
CA ILE A 116 9.42 1.22 3.45
C ILE A 116 10.44 1.99 2.61
N ALA A 117 10.45 1.74 1.31
CA ALA A 117 11.42 2.27 0.36
C ALA A 117 11.02 3.62 -0.27
N ILE A 118 9.87 4.17 0.10
CA ILE A 118 9.39 5.48 -0.38
C ILE A 118 9.16 6.44 0.77
N GLY A 119 9.54 7.69 0.57
CA GLY A 119 9.24 8.76 1.51
C GLY A 119 9.25 10.12 0.83
N VAL A 120 8.61 11.10 1.46
CA VAL A 120 8.56 12.49 0.99
C VAL A 120 9.57 13.31 1.76
N VAL A 121 10.60 13.79 1.07
CA VAL A 121 11.55 14.74 1.64
C VAL A 121 10.87 16.10 1.80
N ALA A 122 10.86 16.63 3.01
CA ALA A 122 10.28 17.92 3.35
C ALA A 122 11.27 18.80 4.11
N THR A 123 10.99 20.10 4.19
CA THR A 123 11.76 21.09 4.94
C THR A 123 10.94 21.58 6.12
N VAL A 124 11.56 21.72 7.29
CA VAL A 124 10.98 22.48 8.39
C VAL A 124 10.93 23.96 8.03
N ILE A 125 9.74 24.56 8.10
CA ILE A 125 9.48 25.95 7.67
C ILE A 125 8.96 26.85 8.80
N GLY A 126 8.70 26.31 9.98
CA GLY A 126 8.31 27.12 11.13
C GLY A 126 7.89 26.30 12.35
N HIS A 127 7.55 26.99 13.42
CA HIS A 127 7.18 26.39 14.70
C HIS A 127 6.02 27.13 15.34
N ARG A 128 5.21 26.40 16.12
CA ARG A 128 4.26 26.96 17.09
C ARG A 128 4.52 26.32 18.46
N PRO A 129 5.49 26.83 19.23
CA PRO A 129 5.87 26.24 20.52
C PRO A 129 4.71 26.17 21.51
N ASP A 130 3.80 27.15 21.46
CA ASP A 130 2.57 27.20 22.26
C ASP A 130 1.66 26.00 22.07
N LYS A 131 1.81 25.27 20.95
CA LYS A 131 1.01 24.10 20.59
C LYS A 131 1.85 22.82 20.43
N GLY A 132 3.17 22.90 20.61
CA GLY A 132 4.08 21.80 20.31
C GLY A 132 4.12 21.42 18.82
N TRP A 133 3.94 22.39 17.90
CA TRP A 133 3.93 22.10 16.46
C TRP A 133 5.25 22.46 15.79
N ILE A 134 5.65 21.61 14.86
CA ILE A 134 6.68 21.87 13.85
C ILE A 134 5.98 21.87 12.48
N LEU A 135 6.20 22.90 11.67
CA LEU A 135 5.57 23.03 10.35
C LEU A 135 6.56 22.57 9.28
N CYS A 136 6.09 21.80 8.30
CA CYS A 136 6.86 21.42 7.11
C CYS A 136 6.13 21.79 5.82
N ASP A 137 6.87 21.83 4.71
CA ASP A 137 6.37 22.09 3.35
C ASP A 137 5.71 20.86 2.67
N ALA A 138 5.46 19.78 3.42
CA ALA A 138 4.74 18.60 2.93
C ALA A 138 3.27 18.63 3.39
N GLY A 139 2.40 19.26 2.60
CA GLY A 139 0.95 19.18 2.77
C GLY A 139 0.31 17.97 2.07
N TRP A 140 -1.02 17.95 1.96
CA TRP A 140 -1.73 16.85 1.27
C TRP A 140 -1.44 16.81 -0.23
N MET A 141 -0.93 17.89 -0.84
CA MET A 141 -0.47 17.87 -2.22
C MET A 141 0.78 16.99 -2.38
N ALA A 142 1.59 16.82 -1.33
CA ALA A 142 2.76 15.94 -1.36
C ALA A 142 2.43 14.54 -0.80
N LEU A 143 1.66 14.48 0.29
CA LEU A 143 1.39 13.25 1.04
C LEU A 143 0.12 12.52 0.58
N SER A 144 -0.66 13.10 -0.33
CA SER A 144 -2.07 12.78 -0.61
C SER A 144 -2.99 13.03 0.60
N ARG A 145 -4.29 12.76 0.43
CA ARG A 145 -5.28 12.76 1.52
C ARG A 145 -5.55 11.38 2.11
N ASP A 146 -4.78 10.36 1.74
CA ASP A 146 -5.01 9.00 2.23
C ASP A 146 -4.78 8.91 3.75
N ARG A 147 -5.75 8.32 4.44
CA ARG A 147 -5.79 8.11 5.90
C ARG A 147 -6.03 6.64 6.23
N GLY A 148 -5.47 5.72 5.43
CA GLY A 148 -5.68 4.28 5.56
C GLY A 148 -5.34 3.70 6.93
N THR A 149 -4.41 4.33 7.65
CA THR A 149 -4.02 3.93 9.01
C THR A 149 -5.02 4.35 10.09
N ALA A 150 -5.98 5.23 9.80
CA ALA A 150 -6.88 5.81 10.81
C ALA A 150 -7.82 4.80 11.49
N LYS A 151 -7.95 3.59 10.92
CA LYS A 151 -8.73 2.49 11.50
C LYS A 151 -7.87 1.32 11.98
N GLN A 152 -6.55 1.42 11.84
CA GLN A 152 -5.63 0.40 12.35
C GLN A 152 -5.37 0.63 13.84
N ALA A 153 -4.67 -0.32 14.47
CA ALA A 153 -4.31 -0.23 15.89
C ALA A 153 -3.56 1.07 16.25
N VAL A 154 -2.77 1.60 15.32
CA VAL A 154 -2.05 2.87 15.47
C VAL A 154 -2.35 3.77 14.27
N ASP A 155 -3.01 4.91 14.52
CA ASP A 155 -3.26 5.91 13.48
C ASP A 155 -1.99 6.74 13.21
N GLN A 156 -1.39 6.58 12.04
CA GLN A 156 -0.14 7.22 11.65
C GLN A 156 -0.28 8.67 11.17
N GLY A 157 -1.47 9.28 11.28
CA GLY A 157 -1.63 10.64 10.81
C GLY A 157 -1.64 10.68 9.28
N TYR A 158 -0.89 11.62 8.70
CA TYR A 158 -0.56 11.68 7.28
C TYR A 158 0.82 11.09 6.97
N GLY A 159 1.51 10.55 7.99
CA GLY A 159 2.80 9.90 7.83
C GLY A 159 3.68 9.99 9.08
N VAL A 160 4.63 9.07 9.17
CA VAL A 160 5.66 9.00 10.22
C VAL A 160 6.87 9.82 9.79
N VAL A 161 7.43 10.61 10.71
CA VAL A 161 8.56 11.50 10.41
C VAL A 161 9.87 10.81 10.75
N THR A 162 10.83 10.87 9.84
CA THR A 162 12.20 10.37 10.02
C THR A 162 13.21 11.45 9.69
N ALA A 163 14.44 11.28 10.17
CA ALA A 163 15.61 11.94 9.61
C ALA A 163 15.87 11.43 8.17
N LEU A 164 16.73 12.12 7.43
CA LEU A 164 17.05 11.74 6.04
C LEU A 164 17.78 10.40 5.92
N ASP A 165 18.46 9.96 6.98
CA ASP A 165 19.14 8.67 7.06
C ASP A 165 18.19 7.52 7.49
N GLY A 166 16.89 7.81 7.63
CA GLY A 166 15.86 6.84 7.98
C GLY A 166 15.61 6.69 9.48
N GLU A 167 16.36 7.39 10.36
CA GLU A 167 16.09 7.33 11.80
C GLU A 167 14.69 7.89 12.12
N VAL A 168 13.81 7.05 12.65
CA VAL A 168 12.44 7.46 13.02
C VAL A 168 12.47 8.37 14.24
N TYR A 169 11.84 9.55 14.14
CA TYR A 169 11.59 10.38 15.31
C TYR A 169 10.46 9.76 16.14
N PRO A 170 10.70 9.33 17.39
CA PRO A 170 9.70 8.62 18.18
C PRO A 170 8.39 9.41 18.31
N ASP A 171 7.28 8.78 17.92
CA ASP A 171 5.92 9.33 17.93
C ASP A 171 5.68 10.65 17.18
N LEU A 172 6.67 11.16 16.43
CA LEU A 172 6.48 12.34 15.61
C LEU A 172 5.78 11.95 14.30
N ILE A 173 4.59 12.49 14.09
CA ILE A 173 3.79 12.28 12.88
C ILE A 173 3.40 13.60 12.24
N VAL A 174 3.10 13.58 10.95
CA VAL A 174 2.35 14.67 10.31
C VAL A 174 0.87 14.51 10.68
N ALA A 175 0.42 15.15 11.76
CA ALA A 175 -0.94 14.95 12.28
C ALA A 175 -2.01 15.61 11.40
N ASN A 176 -1.70 16.78 10.84
CA ASN A 176 -2.62 17.57 10.02
C ASN A 176 -1.95 18.11 8.77
N THR A 177 -2.73 18.34 7.72
CA THR A 177 -2.27 18.93 6.47
C THR A 177 -3.22 20.01 5.97
N SER A 178 -2.64 21.11 5.48
CA SER A 178 -3.25 21.95 4.46
C SER A 178 -2.73 21.50 3.08
N GLN A 179 -2.99 22.27 2.02
CA GLN A 179 -2.52 21.88 0.68
C GLN A 179 -1.00 21.70 0.60
N GLU A 180 -0.24 22.71 1.05
CA GLU A 180 1.22 22.76 0.92
C GLU A 180 1.95 22.77 2.27
N HIS A 181 1.21 22.62 3.39
CA HIS A 181 1.82 22.62 4.73
C HIS A 181 1.38 21.41 5.52
N GLY A 182 2.33 20.73 6.14
CA GLY A 182 2.12 19.71 7.15
C GLY A 182 2.36 20.25 8.55
N VAL A 183 1.60 19.75 9.53
CA VAL A 183 1.80 20.02 10.96
C VAL A 183 2.31 18.74 11.60
N MET A 184 3.59 18.75 11.99
CA MET A 184 4.22 17.69 12.74
C MET A 184 4.05 17.91 14.24
N MET A 185 3.64 16.86 14.94
CA MET A 185 3.49 16.86 16.40
C MET A 185 3.61 15.44 16.93
N LEU A 186 3.93 15.32 18.21
CA LEU A 186 3.87 14.04 18.90
C LEU A 186 2.42 13.55 18.99
N ARG A 187 2.24 12.23 18.98
CA ARG A 187 0.95 11.62 19.24
C ARG A 187 0.39 12.07 20.59
N GLU A 188 -0.94 12.09 20.67
CA GLU A 188 -1.62 12.26 21.96
C GLU A 188 -1.20 11.15 22.93
N GLY A 189 -0.80 11.53 24.14
CA GLY A 189 -0.33 10.59 25.16
C GLY A 189 1.11 10.11 24.99
N SER A 190 1.86 10.59 24.00
CA SER A 190 3.27 10.24 23.85
C SER A 190 4.12 10.77 25.01
N GLU A 191 5.07 9.95 25.47
CA GLU A 191 6.11 10.32 26.44
C GLU A 191 7.40 10.80 25.76
N ALA A 192 7.45 10.82 24.43
CA ALA A 192 8.61 11.28 23.68
C ALA A 192 8.85 12.78 23.90
N ALA A 193 10.10 13.20 23.74
CA ALA A 193 10.44 14.62 23.68
C ALA A 193 10.25 15.12 22.25
N LEU A 194 9.64 16.30 22.10
CA LEU A 194 9.53 16.95 20.79
C LEU A 194 10.97 17.25 20.30
N PRO A 195 11.38 16.76 19.11
CA PRO A 195 12.75 16.95 18.65
C PRO A 195 13.02 18.42 18.31
N ASP A 196 14.25 18.86 18.56
CA ASP A 196 14.72 20.17 18.13
C ASP A 196 15.09 20.12 16.64
N LEU A 197 14.14 20.54 15.80
CA LEU A 197 14.32 20.62 14.35
C LEU A 197 14.29 22.09 13.91
N PRO A 198 15.45 22.76 13.73
CA PRO A 198 15.50 24.14 13.26
C PRO A 198 14.85 24.34 11.89
N ILE A 199 14.44 25.58 11.59
CA ILE A 199 13.98 25.95 10.24
C ILE A 199 15.09 25.64 9.23
N GLY A 200 14.74 25.00 8.12
CA GLY A 200 15.67 24.54 7.09
C GLY A 200 16.11 23.09 7.23
N THR A 201 15.86 22.45 8.38
CA THR A 201 16.12 21.02 8.56
C THR A 201 15.32 20.20 7.57
N LYS A 202 15.99 19.24 6.92
CA LYS A 202 15.36 18.27 6.03
C LYS A 202 14.93 17.05 6.82
N ILE A 203 13.70 16.62 6.57
CA ILE A 203 13.12 15.39 7.13
C ILE A 203 12.57 14.55 6.00
N CYS A 204 12.26 13.29 6.29
CA CYS A 204 11.53 12.42 5.39
C CYS A 204 10.21 11.99 6.07
N VAL A 205 9.15 11.87 5.28
CA VAL A 205 7.83 11.40 5.76
C VAL A 205 7.50 10.09 5.08
N LEU A 206 7.38 9.02 5.87
CA LEU A 206 6.90 7.72 5.40
C LEU A 206 5.38 7.82 5.16
N PRO A 207 4.88 7.41 3.98
CA PRO A 207 3.49 7.61 3.63
C PRO A 207 2.55 6.54 4.19
N ASN A 208 1.29 6.92 4.42
CA ASN A 208 0.22 5.98 4.73
C ASN A 208 0.04 4.94 3.63
N HIS A 209 -0.04 5.42 2.40
CA HIS A 209 -0.32 4.60 1.22
C HIS A 209 0.61 5.02 0.09
N ALA A 210 1.53 4.14 -0.30
CA ALA A 210 2.55 4.47 -1.29
C ALA A 210 1.92 4.78 -2.65
N CYS A 211 0.89 4.04 -3.08
CA CYS A 211 0.24 4.28 -4.37
C CYS A 211 -0.36 5.70 -4.46
N ALA A 212 -1.02 6.15 -3.38
CA ALA A 212 -1.65 7.46 -3.30
C ALA A 212 -0.60 8.57 -3.26
N THR A 213 0.42 8.43 -2.41
CA THR A 213 1.51 9.42 -2.28
C THR A 213 2.31 9.54 -3.57
N ALA A 214 2.72 8.41 -4.14
CA ALA A 214 3.50 8.37 -5.37
C ALA A 214 2.77 9.00 -6.56
N SER A 215 1.42 9.01 -6.56
CA SER A 215 0.63 9.68 -7.60
C SER A 215 0.70 11.19 -7.59
N GLN A 216 1.19 11.80 -6.51
CA GLN A 216 1.33 13.25 -6.38
C GLN A 216 2.60 13.80 -7.04
N PHE A 217 3.48 12.92 -7.52
CA PHE A 217 4.77 13.28 -8.09
C PHE A 217 4.88 12.85 -9.55
N GLU A 218 5.43 13.73 -10.39
CA GLU A 218 5.75 13.42 -11.78
C GLU A 218 6.98 12.52 -11.91
N GLU A 219 7.90 12.61 -10.96
CA GLU A 219 9.16 11.88 -10.95
C GLU A 219 9.56 11.50 -9.53
N TYR A 220 10.27 10.37 -9.41
CA TYR A 220 10.88 9.94 -8.17
C TYR A 220 12.39 10.19 -8.21
N VAL A 221 12.94 10.65 -7.09
CA VAL A 221 14.40 10.68 -6.88
C VAL A 221 14.77 9.33 -6.26
N VAL A 222 15.48 8.50 -7.02
CA VAL A 222 15.89 7.16 -6.61
C VAL A 222 17.36 7.18 -6.24
N SER A 223 17.63 6.75 -5.02
CA SER A 223 18.94 6.84 -4.39
C SER A 223 19.51 5.45 -4.09
N ASP A 224 20.84 5.33 -4.09
CA ASP A 224 21.49 4.19 -3.44
C ASP A 224 21.39 4.28 -1.91
N ASP A 225 21.70 3.18 -1.21
CA ASP A 225 21.65 3.06 0.26
C ASP A 225 22.53 4.09 1.01
N ARG A 226 23.43 4.77 0.30
CA ARG A 226 24.36 5.75 0.88
C ARG A 226 23.98 7.19 0.55
N HIS A 227 22.92 7.39 -0.21
CA HIS A 227 22.53 8.70 -0.74
C HIS A 227 23.62 9.42 -1.53
N THR A 228 24.53 8.63 -2.14
CA THR A 228 25.67 9.16 -2.90
C THR A 228 25.38 9.33 -4.38
N GLN A 229 24.39 8.61 -4.90
CA GLN A 229 23.95 8.71 -6.29
C GLN A 229 22.44 8.82 -6.33
N ALA A 230 21.94 9.76 -7.14
CA ALA A 230 20.52 9.95 -7.36
C ALA A 230 20.21 9.88 -8.86
N THR A 231 19.24 9.05 -9.23
CA THR A 231 18.65 9.03 -10.57
C THR A 231 17.20 9.50 -10.48
N ARG A 232 16.64 9.94 -11.61
CA ARG A 232 15.24 10.39 -11.69
C ARG A 232 14.44 9.40 -12.51
N TRP A 233 13.35 8.90 -11.95
CA TRP A 233 12.43 8.02 -12.64
C TRP A 233 11.12 8.75 -12.88
N SER A 234 10.79 9.01 -14.15
CA SER A 234 9.50 9.63 -14.49
C SER A 234 8.36 8.63 -14.32
N ARG A 235 7.23 9.11 -13.81
CA ARG A 235 5.98 8.36 -13.63
C ARG A 235 5.03 8.66 -14.79
N ILE A 236 4.35 7.63 -15.28
CA ILE A 236 3.24 7.81 -16.23
C ILE A 236 2.01 8.31 -15.47
N ASN A 237 1.41 9.41 -15.94
CA ASN A 237 0.28 10.08 -15.30
C ASN A 237 -0.93 10.19 -16.24
N GLY A 238 -2.14 10.25 -15.67
CA GLY A 238 -3.41 10.38 -16.40
C GLY A 238 -4.02 9.05 -16.84
N TRP A 239 -4.99 9.15 -17.76
CA TRP A 239 -5.68 8.05 -18.46
C TRP A 239 -5.78 8.36 -19.94
#